data_AF-A0A423DG79-F1
#
_entry.id   AF-A0A423DG79-F1
#
_cell.length_a   1.000
_cell.length_b   1.000
_cell.length_c   1.000
_cell.angle_alpha   90.00
_cell.angle_beta   90.00
_cell.angle_gamma   90.00
#
_symmetry.space_group_name_H-M   'P 1'
#
loop_
_entity.id
_entity.type
_entity.pdbx_description
1 polymer ?
#
loop_
_entity_poly.entity_id
_entity_poly.type
_entity_poly.pdbx_seq_one_letter_code
_entity_poly.pdbx_strand_id
1 'polypeptide(L)'
;MGARLAIGLLLSVLLVSPQASALDLSPQEQAGKRLYREGLSSSDAQVSARVGAADMLVPASVVPCASCHGNDGLGRAEGGVRPPSLNWQRLAGGQGMREVNGRRYPVYTEASLARAIQEGRDPAGNRLDPAMPRFVLSMADQRNLSTYLKRLADDRDPGLEEQTLRLGTLLPTQGALAEPARVVAAVLADRIEQINRQGGIHGRSLQLVNLDPGPDQASAEQALAQLLDQQRVFALVAPMAPALDATLATRLEQARLPLIGAAPQLAGSRQVFDPLPGLREQLLSLADYAQGSLSLQQAQVTIVYAEASQAALAANLREALLARGWSQVKVEAFEQQAPTGQALFYLGKASAFNRLTEALQQAGRTPYLFAASSQVASELLLVPQAWSRRVFLAYPFIPSDWTAQGREALTALRQRQGLDGRQGLLQVSTWCAMQLLEEALKRAGRDASREKLTQALEGLHDVHTGLTPALGFGPGRRQGLNGAHVVTVEMPGPVFYPVAAYQSVLETRSP
;
A
#
# COMPACT_ATOMS: atom_id res chain seq x y z
N MET A 1 37.89 0.93 -64.15
CA MET A 1 36.47 1.04 -63.74
C MET A 1 35.95 -0.37 -63.49
N GLY A 2 35.72 -0.74 -62.23
CA GLY A 2 35.28 -2.08 -61.83
C GLY A 2 34.95 -2.07 -60.34
N ALA A 3 33.70 -2.40 -60.03
CA ALA A 3 33.08 -2.31 -58.72
C ALA A 3 33.70 -3.29 -57.70
N ARG A 4 33.73 -2.90 -56.42
CA ARG A 4 33.75 -3.82 -55.27
C ARG A 4 32.83 -3.29 -54.18
N LEU A 5 31.75 -4.05 -53.93
CA LEU A 5 30.92 -3.97 -52.74
C LEU A 5 31.78 -4.24 -51.51
N ALA A 6 31.64 -3.41 -50.47
CA ALA A 6 32.06 -3.73 -49.11
C ALA A 6 30.80 -3.74 -48.23
N ILE A 7 30.36 -4.95 -47.87
CA ILE A 7 29.30 -5.19 -46.89
C ILE A 7 29.94 -5.03 -45.50
N GLY A 8 29.61 -3.94 -44.81
CA GLY A 8 29.98 -3.72 -43.42
C GLY A 8 28.97 -4.39 -42.49
N LEU A 9 29.36 -5.54 -41.92
CA LEU A 9 28.60 -6.25 -40.90
C LEU A 9 28.73 -5.50 -39.56
N LEU A 10 27.71 -4.73 -39.17
CA LEU A 10 27.61 -4.12 -37.84
C LEU A 10 27.18 -5.21 -36.84
N LEU A 11 28.15 -5.74 -36.08
CA LEU A 11 27.92 -6.62 -34.94
C LEU A 11 27.28 -5.83 -33.80
N SER A 12 25.97 -6.02 -33.60
CA SER A 12 25.24 -5.59 -32.41
C SER A 12 25.69 -6.43 -31.21
N VAL A 13 26.56 -5.86 -30.37
CA VAL A 13 26.89 -6.45 -29.06
C VAL A 13 25.68 -6.25 -28.15
N LEU A 14 24.84 -7.29 -28.04
CA LEU A 14 23.85 -7.43 -26.99
C LEU A 14 24.59 -7.54 -25.65
N LEU A 15 24.65 -6.43 -24.92
CA LEU A 15 25.03 -6.40 -23.51
C LEU A 15 23.92 -7.09 -22.70
N VAL A 16 24.00 -8.42 -22.60
CA VAL A 16 23.25 -9.20 -21.61
C VAL A 16 23.78 -8.77 -20.24
N SER A 17 23.03 -7.89 -19.58
CA SER A 17 23.28 -7.58 -18.17
C SER A 17 23.02 -8.86 -17.37
N PRO A 18 23.98 -9.35 -16.57
CA PRO A 18 23.72 -10.49 -15.71
C PRO A 18 22.67 -10.05 -14.68
N GLN A 19 21.49 -10.68 -14.73
CA GLN A 19 20.55 -10.60 -13.63
C GLN A 19 21.24 -11.22 -12.42
N ALA A 20 21.72 -10.38 -11.50
CA ALA A 20 22.19 -10.82 -10.20
C ALA A 20 20.96 -11.23 -9.38
N SER A 21 20.41 -12.41 -9.70
CA SER A 21 19.36 -13.02 -8.91
C SER A 21 19.87 -13.18 -7.48
N ALA A 22 19.14 -12.62 -6.50
CA ALA A 22 19.32 -13.01 -5.11
C ALA A 22 19.31 -14.54 -5.06
N LEU A 23 20.41 -15.15 -4.61
CA LEU A 23 20.58 -16.61 -4.60
C LEU A 23 19.41 -17.23 -3.83
N ASP A 24 18.61 -18.03 -4.53
CA ASP A 24 17.50 -18.76 -3.93
C ASP A 24 17.99 -19.62 -2.77
N LEU A 25 17.22 -19.63 -1.68
CA LEU A 25 17.51 -20.50 -0.55
C LEU A 25 17.37 -21.96 -0.99
N SER A 26 18.36 -22.78 -0.64
CA SER A 26 18.31 -24.24 -0.77
C SER A 26 17.12 -24.83 0.02
N PRO A 27 16.66 -26.06 -0.28
CA PRO A 27 15.58 -26.69 0.47
C PRO A 27 15.80 -26.73 1.98
N GLN A 28 17.04 -26.94 2.42
CA GLN A 28 17.43 -26.94 3.83
C GLN A 28 17.34 -25.54 4.45
N GLU A 29 17.76 -24.51 3.72
CA GLU A 29 17.65 -23.11 4.16
C GLU A 29 16.18 -22.65 4.19
N GLN A 30 15.36 -23.06 3.22
CA GLN A 30 13.92 -22.79 3.23
C GLN A 30 13.23 -23.46 4.41
N ALA A 31 13.55 -24.73 4.70
CA ALA A 31 13.08 -25.43 5.89
C ALA A 31 13.51 -24.71 7.18
N GLY A 32 14.77 -24.28 7.26
CA GLY A 32 15.28 -23.51 8.40
C GLY A 32 14.60 -22.15 8.56
N LYS A 33 14.32 -21.46 7.45
CA LYS A 33 13.57 -20.19 7.40
C LYS A 33 12.16 -20.37 7.93
N ARG A 34 11.45 -21.41 7.49
CA ARG A 34 10.11 -21.74 7.98
C ARG A 34 10.12 -21.98 9.48
N LEU A 35 11.07 -22.77 9.99
CA LEU A 35 11.19 -22.98 11.43
C LEU A 35 11.51 -21.69 12.19
N TYR A 36 12.42 -20.86 11.67
CA TYR A 36 12.81 -19.59 12.28
C TYR A 36 11.66 -18.57 12.36
N ARG A 37 10.92 -18.42 11.26
CA ARG A 37 9.87 -17.39 11.12
C ARG A 37 8.52 -17.84 11.67
N GLU A 38 8.22 -19.13 11.57
CA GLU A 38 6.88 -19.67 11.84
C GLU A 38 6.86 -20.76 12.90
N GLY A 39 8.01 -21.25 13.36
CA GLY A 39 8.08 -22.32 14.36
C GLY A 39 7.62 -23.69 13.86
N LEU A 40 7.60 -23.91 12.53
CA LEU A 40 7.10 -25.14 11.90
C LEU A 40 8.25 -26.01 11.36
N SER A 41 8.21 -27.32 11.62
CA SER A 41 9.19 -28.29 11.10
C SER A 41 9.01 -28.54 9.59
N SER A 42 10.06 -28.98 8.90
CA SER A 42 9.95 -29.44 7.51
C SER A 42 9.19 -30.76 7.35
N SER A 43 9.01 -31.55 8.40
CA SER A 43 8.21 -32.79 8.36
C SER A 43 6.75 -32.58 8.75
N ASP A 44 6.33 -31.32 8.97
CA ASP A 44 5.04 -30.92 9.55
C ASP A 44 4.74 -31.52 10.94
N ALA A 45 5.73 -32.15 11.57
CA ALA A 45 5.65 -32.51 12.97
C ALA A 45 5.60 -31.25 13.84
N GLN A 46 4.79 -31.29 14.90
CA GLN A 46 4.69 -30.18 15.85
C GLN A 46 6.01 -30.01 16.61
N VAL A 47 6.62 -28.84 16.46
CA VAL A 47 7.78 -28.42 17.26
C VAL A 47 7.29 -27.75 18.52
N SER A 48 7.91 -28.07 19.66
CA SER A 48 7.59 -27.46 20.95
C SER A 48 8.74 -26.59 21.45
N ALA A 49 8.41 -25.58 22.25
CA ALA A 49 9.38 -24.76 22.97
C ALA A 49 8.99 -24.66 24.45
N ARG A 50 9.99 -24.66 25.33
CA ARG A 50 9.80 -24.38 26.76
C ARG A 50 10.01 -22.90 27.01
N VAL A 51 9.08 -22.26 27.72
CA VAL A 51 9.09 -20.82 27.98
C VAL A 51 8.95 -20.49 29.46
N GLY A 52 9.63 -19.42 29.87
CA GLY A 52 9.58 -18.87 31.23
C GLY A 52 10.31 -19.73 32.26
N ALA A 53 10.33 -19.25 33.51
CA ALA A 53 11.04 -19.93 34.61
C ALA A 53 10.45 -21.29 34.98
N ALA A 54 9.18 -21.55 34.60
CA ALA A 54 8.48 -22.81 34.85
C ALA A 54 8.62 -23.83 33.71
N ASP A 55 9.39 -23.52 32.65
CA ASP A 55 9.57 -24.39 31.47
C ASP A 55 8.24 -24.87 30.86
N MET A 56 7.23 -23.99 30.80
CA MET A 56 5.93 -24.32 30.21
C MET A 56 6.12 -24.70 28.74
N LEU A 57 5.60 -25.87 28.36
CA LEU A 57 5.70 -26.36 27.00
C LEU A 57 4.59 -25.76 26.13
N VAL A 58 4.98 -25.05 25.08
CA VAL A 58 4.07 -24.43 24.10
C VAL A 58 4.46 -24.83 22.68
N PRO A 59 3.53 -24.80 21.70
CA PRO A 59 3.89 -24.94 20.30
C PRO A 59 4.88 -23.85 19.89
N ALA A 60 5.94 -24.22 19.17
CA ALA A 60 6.96 -23.27 18.70
C ALA A 60 6.40 -22.18 17.79
N SER A 61 5.27 -22.44 17.11
CA SER A 61 4.56 -21.46 16.28
C SER A 61 3.95 -20.29 17.06
N VAL A 62 3.77 -20.43 18.37
CA VAL A 62 3.31 -19.32 19.25
C VAL A 62 4.48 -18.43 19.66
N VAL A 63 5.71 -18.95 19.65
CA VAL A 63 6.93 -18.26 20.07
C VAL A 63 8.09 -18.46 19.08
N PRO A 64 7.89 -18.17 17.77
CA PRO A 64 8.93 -18.39 16.77
C PRO A 64 10.14 -17.47 17.03
N CYS A 65 11.34 -17.90 16.63
CA CYS A 65 12.57 -17.14 16.84
C CYS A 65 12.48 -15.69 16.33
N ALA A 66 11.85 -15.50 15.17
CA ALA A 66 11.68 -14.19 14.55
C ALA A 66 10.81 -13.20 15.35
N SER A 67 10.01 -13.66 16.33
CA SER A 67 9.23 -12.76 17.19
C SER A 67 10.14 -11.84 18.00
N CYS A 68 11.19 -12.39 18.60
CA CYS A 68 12.16 -11.66 19.40
C CYS A 68 13.38 -11.18 18.58
N HIS A 69 13.88 -12.01 17.68
CA HIS A 69 15.10 -11.69 16.91
C HIS A 69 14.85 -10.94 15.62
N GLY A 70 13.61 -10.92 15.14
CA GLY A 70 13.22 -10.31 13.86
C GLY A 70 13.57 -11.09 12.62
N ASN A 71 12.87 -10.80 11.52
CA ASN A 71 13.09 -11.48 10.24
C ASN A 71 14.50 -11.23 9.70
N ASP A 72 15.14 -10.13 10.10
CA ASP A 72 16.52 -9.74 9.79
C ASP A 72 17.54 -10.23 10.84
N GLY A 73 17.09 -10.84 11.94
CA GLY A 73 17.95 -11.35 12.99
C GLY A 73 18.66 -10.28 13.80
N LEU A 74 18.24 -9.01 13.79
CA LEU A 74 18.94 -7.95 14.52
C LEU A 74 18.63 -7.91 16.01
N GLY A 75 17.51 -8.50 16.45
CA GLY A 75 17.03 -8.43 17.81
C GLY A 75 16.12 -7.22 18.04
N ARG A 76 14.98 -7.43 18.71
CA ARG A 76 14.04 -6.38 19.10
C ARG A 76 13.95 -6.32 20.61
N ALA A 77 14.37 -5.21 21.19
CA ALA A 77 14.31 -5.02 22.63
C ALA A 77 12.86 -4.74 23.07
N GLU A 78 12.36 -5.49 24.04
CA GLU A 78 11.00 -5.36 24.56
C GLU A 78 10.97 -5.79 26.03
N GLY A 79 10.24 -5.06 26.89
CA GLY A 79 10.00 -5.50 28.27
C GLY A 79 11.25 -5.75 29.12
N GLY A 80 12.37 -5.06 28.82
CA GLY A 80 13.67 -5.28 29.48
C GLY A 80 14.52 -6.40 28.87
N VAL A 81 13.96 -7.22 27.98
CA VAL A 81 14.68 -8.24 27.20
C VAL A 81 15.37 -7.56 26.02
N ARG A 82 16.64 -7.91 25.79
CA ARG A 82 17.44 -7.40 24.65
C ARG A 82 17.99 -8.58 23.85
N PRO A 83 17.20 -9.17 22.94
CA PRO A 83 17.66 -10.25 22.09
C PRO A 83 18.89 -9.80 21.29
N PRO A 84 19.99 -10.57 21.27
CA PRO A 84 21.18 -10.20 20.50
C PRO A 84 20.95 -10.39 19.00
N SER A 85 21.79 -9.72 18.21
CA SER A 85 21.87 -9.97 16.77
C SER A 85 22.36 -11.40 16.50
N LEU A 86 21.68 -12.07 15.56
CA LEU A 86 21.95 -13.42 15.08
C LEU A 86 22.84 -13.44 13.82
N ASN A 87 23.49 -12.34 13.47
CA ASN A 87 24.41 -12.29 12.33
C ASN A 87 25.52 -13.34 12.52
N TRP A 88 25.58 -14.32 11.61
CA TRP A 88 26.50 -15.45 11.72
C TRP A 88 27.97 -15.05 11.71
N GLN A 89 28.36 -14.06 10.92
CA GLN A 89 29.75 -13.58 10.89
C GLN A 89 30.16 -13.01 12.25
N ARG A 90 29.23 -12.36 12.98
CA ARG A 90 29.47 -11.87 14.35
C ARG A 90 29.48 -13.01 15.37
N LEU A 91 28.56 -13.96 15.26
CA LEU A 91 28.41 -15.07 16.20
C LEU A 91 29.54 -16.09 16.10
N ALA A 92 29.94 -16.46 14.88
CA ALA A 92 30.80 -17.61 14.60
C ALA A 92 32.07 -17.25 13.82
N GLY A 93 32.14 -16.07 13.20
CA GLY A 93 33.31 -15.65 12.41
C GLY A 93 34.46 -15.16 13.29
N GLY A 94 35.70 -15.35 12.82
CA GLY A 94 36.94 -14.87 13.47
C GLY A 94 37.36 -15.68 14.70
N GLN A 95 38.32 -15.15 15.47
CA GLN A 95 38.75 -15.72 16.75
C GLN A 95 38.44 -14.76 17.92
N GLY A 96 38.60 -15.26 19.14
CA GLY A 96 38.49 -14.46 20.37
C GLY A 96 37.13 -14.47 21.07
N MET A 97 37.05 -13.72 22.17
CA MET A 97 35.85 -13.60 22.99
C MET A 97 34.87 -12.61 22.36
N ARG A 98 33.58 -12.82 22.64
CA ARG A 98 32.47 -11.92 22.36
C ARG A 98 31.93 -11.40 23.68
N GLU A 99 31.50 -10.15 23.70
CA GLU A 99 30.82 -9.56 24.85
C GLU A 99 29.49 -8.96 24.39
N VAL A 100 28.39 -9.51 24.88
CA VAL A 100 27.04 -9.05 24.52
C VAL A 100 26.16 -9.11 25.76
N ASN A 101 25.44 -8.03 26.04
CA ASN A 101 24.61 -7.87 27.25
C ASN A 101 25.38 -8.21 28.54
N GLY A 102 26.65 -7.78 28.64
CA GLY A 102 27.52 -8.04 29.79
C GLY A 102 27.99 -9.49 29.95
N ARG A 103 27.67 -10.38 29.01
CA ARG A 103 28.13 -11.78 29.01
C ARG A 103 29.30 -11.97 28.07
N ARG A 104 30.34 -12.67 28.54
CA ARG A 104 31.54 -13.00 27.78
C ARG A 104 31.55 -14.49 27.39
N TYR A 105 31.70 -14.78 26.10
CA TYR A 105 31.72 -16.16 25.57
C TYR A 105 32.58 -16.26 24.29
N PRO A 106 33.16 -17.43 23.96
CA PRO A 106 33.88 -17.63 22.71
C PRO A 106 32.93 -17.72 21.50
N VAL A 107 33.46 -17.71 20.28
CA VAL A 107 32.67 -17.85 19.05
C VAL A 107 31.78 -19.10 19.06
N TYR A 108 30.62 -18.99 18.45
CA TYR A 108 29.68 -20.10 18.29
C TYR A 108 30.19 -21.10 17.24
N THR A 109 30.19 -22.37 17.60
CA THR A 109 30.15 -23.52 16.69
C THR A 109 28.71 -23.99 16.51
N GLU A 110 28.42 -24.80 15.48
CA GLU A 110 27.09 -25.41 15.31
C GLU A 110 26.63 -26.20 16.54
N ALA A 111 27.54 -26.95 17.18
CA ALA A 111 27.23 -27.70 18.39
C ALA A 111 26.88 -26.78 19.57
N SER A 112 27.63 -25.69 19.76
CA SER A 112 27.32 -24.71 20.81
C SER A 112 26.05 -23.89 20.51
N LEU A 113 25.73 -23.66 19.24
CA LEU A 113 24.50 -23.01 18.81
C LEU A 113 23.29 -23.91 19.10
N ALA A 114 23.39 -25.20 18.79
CA ALA A 114 22.34 -26.18 19.12
C ALA A 114 22.09 -26.22 20.63
N ARG A 115 23.16 -26.23 21.44
CA ARG A 115 23.04 -26.15 22.90
C ARG A 115 22.39 -24.85 23.37
N ALA A 116 22.71 -23.72 22.76
CA ALA A 116 22.08 -22.45 23.07
C ALA A 116 20.57 -22.45 22.80
N ILE A 117 20.16 -23.04 21.68
CA ILE A 117 18.75 -23.10 21.24
C ILE A 117 17.94 -24.10 22.08
N GLN A 118 18.52 -25.27 22.41
CA GLN A 118 17.80 -26.37 23.07
C GLN A 118 17.90 -26.33 24.59
N GLU A 119 19.01 -25.82 25.14
CA GLU A 119 19.28 -25.83 26.59
C GLU A 119 19.47 -24.42 27.17
N GLY A 120 19.63 -23.40 26.34
CA GLY A 120 19.81 -22.04 26.82
C GLY A 120 21.18 -21.78 27.39
N ARG A 121 22.21 -22.40 26.81
CA ARG A 121 23.60 -22.23 27.25
C ARG A 121 24.48 -21.74 26.11
N ASP A 122 25.21 -20.66 26.36
CA ASP A 122 26.18 -20.13 25.41
C ASP A 122 27.45 -21.01 25.31
N PRO A 123 28.40 -20.68 24.41
CA PRO A 123 29.62 -21.48 24.23
C PRO A 123 30.51 -21.58 25.48
N ALA A 124 30.42 -20.62 26.40
CA ALA A 124 31.12 -20.65 27.69
C ALA A 124 30.31 -21.37 28.79
N GLY A 125 29.10 -21.85 28.47
CA GLY A 125 28.21 -22.55 29.40
C GLY A 125 27.34 -21.62 30.24
N ASN A 126 27.40 -20.30 30.03
CA ASN A 126 26.55 -19.36 30.76
C ASN A 126 25.10 -19.55 30.34
N ARG A 127 24.17 -19.38 31.29
CA ARG A 127 22.73 -19.41 30.99
C ARG A 127 22.34 -18.17 30.18
N LEU A 128 21.54 -18.39 29.14
CA LEU A 128 20.87 -17.34 28.40
C LEU A 128 19.69 -16.79 29.22
N ASP A 129 19.21 -15.62 28.83
CA ASP A 129 18.01 -15.00 29.42
C ASP A 129 16.84 -16.02 29.42
N PRO A 130 16.13 -16.20 30.57
CA PRO A 130 14.98 -17.09 30.65
C PRO A 130 13.83 -16.75 29.69
N ALA A 131 13.77 -15.50 29.20
CA ALA A 131 12.79 -15.09 28.20
C ALA A 131 13.04 -15.74 26.84
N MET A 132 14.26 -16.19 26.54
CA MET A 132 14.55 -16.90 25.29
C MET A 132 14.01 -18.34 25.39
N PRO A 133 13.09 -18.78 24.51
CA PRO A 133 12.54 -20.13 24.55
C PRO A 133 13.60 -21.22 24.32
N ARG A 134 13.35 -22.42 24.85
CA ARG A 134 14.18 -23.62 24.64
C ARG A 134 13.47 -24.59 23.71
N PHE A 135 13.96 -24.73 22.49
CA PHE A 135 13.27 -25.48 21.45
C PHE A 135 13.60 -26.98 21.52
N VAL A 136 12.58 -27.81 21.42
CA VAL A 136 12.71 -29.26 21.29
C VAL A 136 12.74 -29.60 19.80
N LEU A 137 13.94 -29.72 19.23
CA LEU A 137 14.16 -29.90 17.80
C LEU A 137 14.62 -31.31 17.46
N SER A 138 14.17 -31.84 16.32
CA SER A 138 14.80 -33.00 15.71
C SER A 138 16.21 -32.65 15.22
N MET A 139 17.07 -33.66 14.99
CA MET A 139 18.38 -33.44 14.37
C MET A 139 18.28 -32.84 12.95
N ALA A 140 17.17 -33.09 12.23
CA ALA A 140 16.94 -32.48 10.93
C ALA A 140 16.62 -30.99 11.06
N ASP A 141 15.69 -30.64 11.96
CA ASP A 141 15.27 -29.26 12.21
C ASP A 141 16.41 -28.39 12.74
N GLN A 142 17.22 -28.91 13.67
CA GLN A 142 18.40 -28.20 14.18
C GLN A 142 19.40 -27.89 13.07
N ARG A 143 19.63 -28.84 12.15
CA ARG A 143 20.53 -28.62 11.00
C ARG A 143 19.95 -27.58 10.04
N ASN A 144 18.68 -27.73 9.65
CA ASN A 144 17.99 -26.78 8.77
C ASN A 144 18.05 -25.35 9.35
N LEU A 145 17.74 -25.19 10.64
CA LEU A 145 17.82 -23.90 11.33
C LEU A 145 19.25 -23.33 11.32
N SER A 146 20.24 -24.14 11.66
CA SER A 146 21.64 -23.70 11.68
C SER A 146 22.13 -23.28 10.30
N THR A 147 21.71 -23.97 9.25
CA THR A 147 22.01 -23.60 7.85
C THR A 147 21.36 -22.26 7.50
N TYR A 148 20.08 -22.07 7.82
CA TYR A 148 19.40 -20.80 7.54
C TYR A 148 20.00 -19.62 8.33
N LEU A 149 20.37 -19.80 9.61
CA LEU A 149 20.98 -18.74 10.41
C LEU A 149 22.29 -18.20 9.80
N LYS A 150 23.01 -19.02 9.02
CA LYS A 150 24.19 -18.59 8.25
C LYS A 150 23.85 -17.67 7.07
N ARG A 151 22.62 -17.78 6.54
CA ARG A 151 22.10 -16.95 5.43
C ARG A 151 21.18 -15.83 5.89
N LEU A 152 20.72 -15.83 7.14
CA LEU A 152 19.68 -14.92 7.66
C LEU A 152 19.94 -13.45 7.34
N ALA A 153 21.19 -12.99 7.47
CA ALA A 153 21.56 -11.60 7.20
C ALA A 153 21.49 -11.22 5.70
N ASP A 154 21.55 -12.21 4.80
CA ASP A 154 21.54 -12.03 3.35
C ASP A 154 20.17 -12.36 2.73
N ASP A 155 19.26 -13.00 3.49
CA ASP A 155 17.90 -13.35 3.07
C ASP A 155 16.99 -12.11 3.07
N ARG A 156 17.14 -11.29 2.03
CA ARG A 156 16.34 -10.09 1.79
C ARG A 156 14.97 -10.45 1.21
N ASP A 157 14.03 -9.51 1.35
CA ASP A 157 12.73 -9.68 0.72
C ASP A 157 12.84 -9.73 -0.80
N PRO A 158 11.94 -10.49 -1.46
CA PRO A 158 11.93 -10.58 -2.92
C PRO A 158 11.89 -9.18 -3.56
N GLY A 159 12.78 -8.95 -4.52
CA GLY A 159 12.85 -7.69 -5.27
C GLY A 159 13.75 -6.64 -4.64
N LEU A 160 14.34 -6.91 -3.48
CA LEU A 160 15.35 -6.04 -2.85
C LEU A 160 16.75 -6.66 -2.96
N GLU A 161 17.51 -6.19 -3.93
CA GLU A 161 18.88 -6.65 -4.19
C GLU A 161 19.90 -5.65 -3.63
N GLU A 162 21.20 -5.86 -3.91
CA GLU A 162 22.25 -4.95 -3.46
C GLU A 162 22.18 -3.58 -4.13
N GLN A 163 21.89 -3.55 -5.44
CA GLN A 163 21.89 -2.34 -6.27
C GLN A 163 20.53 -2.06 -6.93
N THR A 164 19.53 -2.91 -6.66
CA THR A 164 18.22 -2.85 -7.33
C THR A 164 17.09 -2.99 -6.33
N LEU A 165 16.01 -2.23 -6.53
CA LEU A 165 14.73 -2.45 -5.89
C LEU A 165 13.65 -2.55 -6.97
N ARG A 166 13.02 -3.72 -7.10
CA ARG A 166 11.96 -4.00 -8.07
C ARG A 166 10.59 -3.62 -7.50
N LEU A 167 9.86 -2.79 -8.21
CA LEU A 167 8.48 -2.42 -7.96
C LEU A 167 7.58 -3.07 -9.01
N GLY A 168 6.36 -3.45 -8.63
CA GLY A 168 5.35 -3.98 -9.54
C GLY A 168 4.20 -3.02 -9.75
N THR A 169 3.58 -3.06 -10.92
CA THR A 169 2.27 -2.44 -11.16
C THR A 169 1.49 -3.26 -12.19
N LEU A 170 0.17 -3.15 -12.13
CA LEU A 170 -0.76 -3.80 -13.05
C LEU A 170 -1.51 -2.71 -13.81
N LEU A 171 -1.23 -2.53 -15.09
CA LEU A 171 -1.80 -1.44 -15.88
C LEU A 171 -2.41 -2.00 -17.19
N PRO A 172 -3.73 -1.90 -17.38
CA PRO A 172 -4.40 -2.45 -18.55
C PRO A 172 -3.98 -1.73 -19.82
N THR A 173 -3.70 -2.48 -20.89
CA THR A 173 -3.31 -1.90 -22.18
C THR A 173 -4.49 -1.66 -23.12
N GLN A 174 -5.65 -2.22 -22.79
CA GLN A 174 -6.87 -2.19 -23.61
C GLN A 174 -8.11 -1.80 -22.79
N GLY A 175 -9.19 -1.48 -23.50
CA GLY A 175 -10.48 -1.11 -22.90
C GLY A 175 -10.51 0.31 -22.31
N ALA A 176 -11.55 0.59 -21.53
CA ALA A 176 -11.83 1.93 -21.00
C ALA A 176 -10.74 2.47 -20.06
N LEU A 177 -9.90 1.59 -19.50
CA LEU A 177 -8.83 1.96 -18.56
C LEU A 177 -7.46 2.14 -19.23
N ALA A 178 -7.32 1.85 -20.54
CA ALA A 178 -6.02 1.92 -21.22
C ALA A 178 -5.39 3.32 -21.21
N GLU A 179 -6.18 4.37 -21.45
CA GLU A 179 -5.66 5.74 -21.41
C GLU A 179 -5.34 6.21 -19.99
N PRO A 180 -6.21 5.99 -18.97
CA PRO A 180 -5.84 6.18 -17.58
C PRO A 180 -4.56 5.45 -17.15
N ALA A 181 -4.41 4.20 -17.58
CA ALA A 181 -3.25 3.37 -17.30
C ALA A 181 -1.96 3.94 -17.92
N ARG A 182 -2.03 4.52 -19.13
CA ARG A 182 -0.89 5.22 -19.74
C ARG A 182 -0.46 6.45 -18.94
N VAL A 183 -1.40 7.20 -18.36
CA VAL A 183 -1.08 8.34 -17.51
C VAL A 183 -0.35 7.90 -16.24
N VAL A 184 -0.84 6.84 -15.58
CA VAL A 184 -0.16 6.26 -14.41
C VAL A 184 1.23 5.76 -14.78
N ALA A 185 1.37 5.00 -15.87
CA ALA A 185 2.66 4.50 -16.34
C ALA A 185 3.67 5.63 -16.59
N ALA A 186 3.24 6.72 -17.24
CA ALA A 186 4.09 7.87 -17.52
C ALA A 186 4.58 8.56 -16.24
N VAL A 187 3.70 8.73 -15.25
CA VAL A 187 4.09 9.34 -13.95
C VAL A 187 5.06 8.44 -13.18
N LEU A 188 4.80 7.12 -13.14
CA LEU A 188 5.69 6.16 -12.49
C LEU A 188 7.07 6.14 -13.16
N ALA A 189 7.12 6.09 -14.49
CA ALA A 189 8.36 6.09 -15.26
C ALA A 189 9.18 7.36 -15.01
N ASP A 190 8.56 8.54 -15.07
CA ASP A 190 9.21 9.81 -14.79
C ASP A 190 9.81 9.85 -13.38
N ARG A 191 9.00 9.49 -12.37
CA ARG A 191 9.45 9.51 -10.96
C ARG A 191 10.59 8.55 -10.69
N ILE A 192 10.52 7.34 -11.23
CA ILE A 192 11.58 6.35 -11.11
C ILE A 192 12.87 6.84 -11.76
N GLU A 193 12.77 7.43 -12.96
CA GLU A 193 13.93 8.01 -13.64
C GLU A 193 14.56 9.14 -12.82
N GLN A 194 13.75 10.06 -12.28
CA GLN A 194 14.27 11.15 -11.45
C GLN A 194 14.95 10.64 -10.18
N ILE A 195 14.36 9.67 -9.48
CA ILE A 195 14.95 9.04 -8.28
C ILE A 195 16.29 8.36 -8.64
N ASN A 196 16.33 7.62 -9.76
CA ASN A 196 17.54 6.93 -10.20
C ASN A 196 18.66 7.89 -10.59
N ARG A 197 18.33 9.00 -11.27
CA ARG A 197 19.31 10.06 -11.61
C ARG A 197 19.91 10.73 -10.37
N GLN A 198 19.22 10.70 -9.23
CA GLN A 198 19.69 11.20 -7.94
C GLN A 198 20.49 10.15 -7.14
N GLY A 199 20.85 9.02 -7.74
CA GLY A 199 21.60 7.94 -7.10
C GLY A 199 20.72 6.84 -6.49
N GLY A 200 19.41 6.86 -6.78
CA GLY A 200 18.45 5.88 -6.27
C GLY A 200 18.18 6.04 -4.77
N ILE A 201 17.68 4.98 -4.15
CA ILE A 201 17.39 4.97 -2.71
C ILE A 201 18.43 4.09 -2.01
N HIS A 202 19.24 4.68 -1.13
CA HIS A 202 20.33 3.99 -0.44
C HIS A 202 21.31 3.28 -1.39
N GLY A 203 21.54 3.86 -2.59
CA GLY A 203 22.40 3.28 -3.63
C GLY A 203 21.73 2.23 -4.50
N ARG A 204 20.41 2.00 -4.34
CA ARG A 204 19.63 1.08 -5.18
C ARG A 204 18.86 1.82 -6.24
N SER A 205 19.03 1.40 -7.49
CA SER A 205 18.19 1.81 -8.61
C SER A 205 16.80 1.17 -8.50
N LEU A 206 15.76 1.95 -8.74
CA LEU A 206 14.38 1.48 -8.83
C LEU A 206 14.12 0.91 -10.22
N GLN A 207 13.51 -0.27 -10.28
CA GLN A 207 13.02 -0.89 -11.51
C GLN A 207 11.52 -1.11 -11.41
N LEU A 208 10.78 -0.83 -12.48
CA LEU A 208 9.34 -1.07 -12.54
C LEU A 208 9.05 -2.26 -13.46
N VAL A 209 8.31 -3.22 -12.94
CA VAL A 209 7.70 -4.29 -13.71
C VAL A 209 6.22 -3.96 -13.87
N ASN A 210 5.82 -3.66 -15.11
CA ASN A 210 4.44 -3.38 -15.47
C ASN A 210 3.86 -4.55 -16.25
N LEU A 211 2.78 -5.17 -15.75
CA LEU A 211 2.05 -6.23 -16.45
C LEU A 211 0.62 -5.79 -16.77
N ASP A 212 0.09 -6.26 -17.89
CA ASP A 212 -1.34 -6.10 -18.21
C ASP A 212 -2.15 -7.13 -17.40
N PRO A 213 -3.10 -6.71 -16.55
CA PRO A 213 -3.98 -7.63 -15.83
C PRO A 213 -5.02 -8.31 -16.73
N GLY A 214 -5.21 -7.88 -17.98
CA GLY A 214 -6.25 -8.42 -18.86
C GLY A 214 -7.68 -7.99 -18.43
N PRO A 215 -8.70 -8.47 -19.16
CA PRO A 215 -10.08 -7.99 -19.01
C PRO A 215 -10.84 -8.66 -17.84
N ASP A 216 -10.36 -9.80 -17.36
CA ASP A 216 -11.09 -10.65 -16.41
C ASP A 216 -10.25 -11.05 -15.19
N GLN A 217 -10.93 -11.55 -14.17
CA GLN A 217 -10.30 -11.92 -12.90
C GLN A 217 -9.24 -13.00 -13.06
N ALA A 218 -9.42 -13.99 -13.95
CA ALA A 218 -8.45 -15.08 -14.11
C ALA A 218 -7.13 -14.54 -14.70
N SER A 219 -7.23 -13.71 -15.74
CA SER A 219 -6.06 -13.04 -16.33
C SER A 219 -5.36 -12.13 -15.31
N ALA A 220 -6.12 -11.42 -14.48
CA ALA A 220 -5.56 -10.50 -13.50
C ALA A 220 -4.86 -11.24 -12.35
N GLU A 221 -5.42 -12.37 -11.90
CA GLU A 221 -4.80 -13.23 -10.89
C GLU A 221 -3.51 -13.87 -11.41
N GLN A 222 -3.46 -14.23 -12.70
CA GLN A 222 -2.24 -14.72 -13.34
C GLN A 222 -1.17 -13.62 -13.42
N ALA A 223 -1.54 -12.39 -13.80
CA ALA A 223 -0.60 -11.27 -13.83
C ALA A 223 -0.07 -10.94 -12.42
N LEU A 224 -0.93 -10.94 -11.41
CA LEU A 224 -0.53 -10.77 -10.01
C LEU A 224 0.42 -11.88 -9.56
N ALA A 225 0.11 -13.15 -9.85
CA ALA A 225 0.98 -14.28 -9.54
C ALA A 225 2.35 -14.14 -10.24
N GLN A 226 2.39 -13.68 -11.49
CA GLN A 226 3.64 -13.41 -12.18
C GLN A 226 4.47 -12.32 -11.49
N LEU A 227 3.86 -11.23 -11.01
CA LEU A 227 4.55 -10.21 -10.22
C LEU A 227 5.11 -10.77 -8.90
N LEU A 228 4.34 -11.62 -8.23
CA LEU A 228 4.68 -12.18 -6.93
C LEU A 228 5.78 -13.25 -7.01
N ASP A 229 5.59 -14.23 -7.90
CA ASP A 229 6.32 -15.49 -7.87
C ASP A 229 7.51 -15.50 -8.84
N GLN A 230 7.34 -14.88 -10.01
CA GLN A 230 8.35 -14.87 -11.07
C GLN A 230 9.20 -13.60 -11.01
N GLN A 231 8.56 -12.44 -11.07
CA GLN A 231 9.23 -11.13 -11.07
C GLN A 231 9.69 -10.72 -9.68
N ARG A 232 9.05 -11.32 -8.65
CA ARG A 232 9.43 -11.19 -7.24
C ARG A 232 9.60 -9.73 -6.85
N VAL A 233 8.57 -8.94 -7.07
CA VAL A 233 8.60 -7.50 -6.79
C VAL A 233 8.59 -7.24 -5.28
N PHE A 234 9.23 -6.15 -4.84
CA PHE A 234 9.33 -5.75 -3.44
C PHE A 234 8.05 -5.10 -2.91
N ALA A 235 7.38 -4.29 -3.73
CA ALA A 235 6.12 -3.63 -3.42
C ALA A 235 5.30 -3.41 -4.71
N LEU A 236 3.98 -3.26 -4.58
CA LEU A 236 3.13 -2.74 -5.66
C LEU A 236 3.00 -1.23 -5.56
N VAL A 237 2.95 -0.56 -6.71
CA VAL A 237 2.71 0.88 -6.77
C VAL A 237 1.64 1.21 -7.79
N ALA A 238 0.59 1.91 -7.33
CA ALA A 238 -0.52 2.41 -8.13
C ALA A 238 -1.08 1.42 -9.17
N PRO A 239 -1.43 0.16 -8.81
CA PRO A 239 -2.03 -0.77 -9.75
C PRO A 239 -3.46 -0.33 -10.15
N MET A 240 -3.88 -0.71 -11.35
CA MET A 240 -5.20 -0.47 -11.91
C MET A 240 -5.81 -1.78 -12.42
N ALA A 241 -6.24 -2.63 -11.49
CA ALA A 241 -6.79 -3.95 -11.79
C ALA A 241 -8.12 -4.19 -11.07
N PRO A 242 -9.23 -3.54 -11.48
CA PRO A 242 -10.51 -3.64 -10.78
C PRO A 242 -11.06 -5.08 -10.73
N ALA A 243 -10.65 -5.95 -11.65
CA ALA A 243 -10.99 -7.37 -11.63
C ALA A 243 -10.44 -8.11 -10.39
N LEU A 244 -9.51 -7.51 -9.64
CA LEU A 244 -8.95 -8.03 -8.40
C LEU A 244 -9.54 -7.38 -7.13
N ASP A 245 -10.50 -6.46 -7.22
CA ASP A 245 -11.02 -5.71 -6.06
C ASP A 245 -11.46 -6.64 -4.91
N ALA A 246 -12.02 -7.81 -5.23
CA ALA A 246 -12.50 -8.78 -4.24
C ALA A 246 -11.40 -9.64 -3.60
N THR A 247 -10.22 -9.79 -4.23
CA THR A 247 -9.19 -10.76 -3.82
C THR A 247 -7.85 -10.12 -3.48
N LEU A 248 -7.57 -8.92 -4.00
CA LEU A 248 -6.25 -8.29 -3.93
C LEU A 248 -5.76 -8.12 -2.49
N ALA A 249 -6.60 -7.62 -1.58
CA ALA A 249 -6.22 -7.43 -0.17
C ALA A 249 -5.72 -8.74 0.47
N THR A 250 -6.48 -9.83 0.31
CA THR A 250 -6.12 -11.16 0.83
C THR A 250 -4.81 -11.66 0.22
N ARG A 251 -4.63 -11.50 -1.09
CA ARG A 251 -3.40 -11.90 -1.79
C ARG A 251 -2.17 -11.13 -1.31
N LEU A 252 -2.31 -9.82 -1.11
CA LEU A 252 -1.23 -8.96 -0.60
C LEU A 252 -0.87 -9.32 0.85
N GLU A 253 -1.87 -9.59 1.70
CA GLU A 253 -1.66 -9.99 3.08
C GLU A 253 -0.92 -11.33 3.19
N GLN A 254 -1.33 -12.31 2.40
CA GLN A 254 -0.64 -13.62 2.30
C GLN A 254 0.81 -13.46 1.83
N ALA A 255 1.03 -12.62 0.82
CA ALA A 255 2.37 -12.34 0.31
C ALA A 255 3.18 -11.37 1.20
N ARG A 256 2.55 -10.75 2.21
CA ARG A 256 3.07 -9.61 2.97
C ARG A 256 3.62 -8.51 2.06
N LEU A 257 2.96 -8.24 0.93
CA LEU A 257 3.42 -7.32 -0.10
C LEU A 257 2.75 -5.94 0.08
N PRO A 258 3.51 -4.88 0.43
CA PRO A 258 2.94 -3.54 0.53
C PRO A 258 2.48 -3.02 -0.84
N LEU A 259 1.34 -2.34 -0.85
CA LEU A 259 0.81 -1.59 -1.98
C LEU A 259 0.73 -0.12 -1.58
N ILE A 260 1.32 0.75 -2.40
CA ILE A 260 1.27 2.20 -2.21
C ILE A 260 0.60 2.83 -3.45
N GLY A 261 -0.56 3.44 -3.28
CA GLY A 261 -1.32 4.02 -4.38
C GLY A 261 -2.83 3.95 -4.19
N ALA A 262 -3.56 4.58 -5.12
CA ALA A 262 -5.01 4.68 -5.05
C ALA A 262 -5.65 3.28 -5.07
N ALA A 263 -6.25 2.90 -3.96
CA ALA A 263 -6.94 1.63 -3.74
C ALA A 263 -8.05 1.81 -2.68
N PRO A 264 -9.01 2.74 -2.91
CA PRO A 264 -9.93 3.19 -1.87
C PRO A 264 -10.85 2.07 -1.34
N GLN A 265 -11.10 1.03 -2.14
CA GLN A 265 -11.89 -0.14 -1.74
C GLN A 265 -11.12 -1.10 -0.82
N LEU A 266 -9.79 -0.97 -0.72
CA LEU A 266 -8.91 -1.88 0.01
C LEU A 266 -8.33 -1.25 1.29
N ALA A 267 -8.89 -0.12 1.74
CA ALA A 267 -8.39 0.63 2.90
C ALA A 267 -8.41 -0.15 4.23
N GLY A 268 -9.12 -1.28 4.30
CA GLY A 268 -9.12 -2.18 5.46
C GLY A 268 -7.87 -3.06 5.56
N SER A 269 -7.11 -3.23 4.47
CA SER A 269 -5.95 -4.13 4.46
C SER A 269 -4.74 -3.51 5.15
N ARG A 270 -3.99 -4.32 5.90
CA ARG A 270 -2.72 -3.87 6.52
C ARG A 270 -1.62 -3.57 5.52
N GLN A 271 -1.73 -4.06 4.30
CA GLN A 271 -0.71 -3.92 3.26
C GLN A 271 -0.95 -2.73 2.33
N VAL A 272 -2.12 -2.10 2.38
CA VAL A 272 -2.52 -1.05 1.43
C VAL A 272 -2.35 0.32 2.06
N PHE A 273 -1.67 1.22 1.36
CA PHE A 273 -1.46 2.61 1.76
C PHE A 273 -1.92 3.52 0.63
N ASP A 274 -3.15 4.04 0.76
CA ASP A 274 -3.73 4.95 -0.21
C ASP A 274 -3.36 6.39 0.15
N PRO A 275 -2.71 7.17 -0.74
CA PRO A 275 -2.45 8.58 -0.47
C PRO A 275 -3.72 9.42 -0.31
N LEU A 276 -4.81 9.02 -0.96
CA LEU A 276 -6.05 9.78 -1.06
C LEU A 276 -7.11 9.30 -0.04
N PRO A 277 -8.13 10.13 0.25
CA PRO A 277 -9.16 9.78 1.21
C PRO A 277 -10.15 8.79 0.61
N GLY A 278 -10.71 7.94 1.48
CA GLY A 278 -11.80 7.04 1.11
C GLY A 278 -13.05 7.79 0.66
N LEU A 279 -13.89 7.09 -0.10
CA LEU A 279 -15.15 7.66 -0.57
C LEU A 279 -16.08 8.04 0.59
N ARG A 280 -16.10 7.24 1.66
CA ARG A 280 -16.88 7.53 2.86
C ARG A 280 -16.46 8.87 3.48
N GLU A 281 -15.17 9.08 3.69
CA GLU A 281 -14.61 10.28 4.31
C GLU A 281 -14.85 11.52 3.45
N GLN A 282 -14.76 11.40 2.12
CA GLN A 282 -15.12 12.46 1.19
C GLN A 282 -16.60 12.86 1.31
N LEU A 283 -17.51 11.88 1.37
CA LEU A 283 -18.95 12.15 1.51
C LEU A 283 -19.31 12.69 2.89
N LEU A 284 -18.59 12.30 3.95
CA LEU A 284 -18.75 12.89 5.27
C LEU A 284 -18.33 14.37 5.29
N SER A 285 -17.26 14.75 4.58
CA SER A 285 -16.88 16.17 4.43
C SER A 285 -18.00 17.00 3.77
N LEU A 286 -18.69 16.42 2.78
CA LEU A 286 -19.87 17.05 2.15
C LEU A 286 -21.05 17.15 3.13
N ALA A 287 -21.24 16.14 3.97
CA ALA A 287 -22.28 16.16 4.98
C ALA A 287 -22.05 17.24 6.03
N ASP A 288 -20.81 17.38 6.53
CA ASP A 288 -20.45 18.41 7.50
C ASP A 288 -20.71 19.82 6.92
N TYR A 289 -20.33 20.04 5.65
CA TYR A 289 -20.67 21.28 4.93
C TYR A 289 -22.19 21.48 4.77
N ALA A 290 -22.93 20.44 4.39
CA ALA A 290 -24.38 20.49 4.20
C ALA A 290 -25.12 20.84 5.51
N GLN A 291 -24.66 20.33 6.65
CA GLN A 291 -25.20 20.70 7.95
C GLN A 291 -24.90 22.16 8.30
N GLY A 292 -23.63 22.57 8.23
CA GLY A 292 -23.19 23.88 8.71
C GLY A 292 -23.58 25.04 7.79
N SER A 293 -23.51 24.85 6.48
CA SER A 293 -23.64 25.95 5.50
C SER A 293 -24.95 25.94 4.73
N LEU A 294 -25.60 24.78 4.57
CA LEU A 294 -26.88 24.64 3.86
C LEU A 294 -28.06 24.38 4.80
N SER A 295 -27.80 24.22 6.11
CA SER A 295 -28.81 23.95 7.14
C SER A 295 -29.66 22.69 6.87
N LEU A 296 -29.05 21.65 6.29
CA LEU A 296 -29.76 20.44 5.86
C LEU A 296 -29.87 19.35 6.93
N GLN A 297 -29.37 19.55 8.16
CA GLN A 297 -29.31 18.50 9.18
C GLN A 297 -30.66 17.82 9.48
N GLN A 298 -31.76 18.58 9.46
CA GLN A 298 -33.13 18.07 9.70
C GLN A 298 -33.88 17.72 8.40
N ALA A 299 -33.21 17.84 7.25
CA ALA A 299 -33.82 17.55 5.96
C ALA A 299 -33.90 16.03 5.74
N GLN A 300 -34.91 15.60 4.99
CA GLN A 300 -34.95 14.23 4.48
C GLN A 300 -33.82 14.03 3.48
N VAL A 301 -32.90 13.13 3.79
CA VAL A 301 -31.74 12.80 2.98
C VAL A 301 -31.82 11.37 2.50
N THR A 302 -31.40 11.16 1.26
CA THR A 302 -31.31 9.83 0.70
C THR A 302 -29.91 9.56 0.16
N ILE A 303 -29.31 8.45 0.61
CA ILE A 303 -28.11 7.89 0.01
C ILE A 303 -28.56 6.98 -1.14
N VAL A 304 -28.16 7.32 -2.35
CA VAL A 304 -28.53 6.62 -3.57
C VAL A 304 -27.30 5.89 -4.09
N TYR A 305 -27.40 4.57 -4.24
CA TYR A 305 -26.32 3.76 -4.82
C TYR A 305 -26.72 3.12 -6.16
N ALA A 306 -25.79 3.03 -7.10
CA ALA A 306 -26.05 2.59 -8.48
C ALA A 306 -25.87 1.08 -8.70
N GLU A 307 -25.00 0.43 -7.91
CA GLU A 307 -24.63 -0.98 -8.08
C GLU A 307 -24.73 -1.72 -6.73
N ALA A 308 -25.12 -2.99 -6.73
CA ALA A 308 -25.29 -3.78 -5.50
C ALA A 308 -24.01 -3.88 -4.64
N SER A 309 -22.83 -3.83 -5.28
CA SER A 309 -21.52 -3.80 -4.60
C SER A 309 -21.34 -2.57 -3.70
N GLN A 310 -22.11 -1.50 -3.91
CA GLN A 310 -22.03 -0.25 -3.13
C GLN A 310 -22.98 -0.23 -1.93
N ALA A 311 -23.86 -1.24 -1.78
CA ALA A 311 -24.87 -1.26 -0.72
C ALA A 311 -24.24 -1.25 0.69
N ALA A 312 -23.15 -2.00 0.90
CA ALA A 312 -22.44 -2.03 2.18
C ALA A 312 -21.83 -0.66 2.53
N LEU A 313 -21.24 0.02 1.53
CA LEU A 313 -20.73 1.38 1.71
C LEU A 313 -21.85 2.39 2.01
N ALA A 314 -23.01 2.25 1.34
CA ALA A 314 -24.17 3.09 1.59
C ALA A 314 -24.72 2.93 3.02
N ALA A 315 -24.80 1.69 3.51
CA ALA A 315 -25.19 1.40 4.90
C ALA A 315 -24.19 1.99 5.89
N ASN A 316 -22.88 1.81 5.68
CA ASN A 316 -21.85 2.38 6.54
C ASN A 316 -21.85 3.91 6.54
N LEU A 317 -22.14 4.55 5.40
CA LEU A 317 -22.31 5.99 5.33
C LEU A 317 -23.55 6.44 6.10
N ARG A 318 -24.68 5.72 6.00
CA ARG A 318 -25.90 6.01 6.77
C ARG A 318 -25.60 6.02 8.26
N GLU A 319 -24.99 4.97 8.81
CA GLU A 319 -24.66 4.90 10.24
C GLU A 319 -23.73 6.06 10.65
N ALA A 320 -22.78 6.42 9.80
CA ALA A 320 -21.88 7.55 10.05
C ALA A 320 -22.58 8.92 10.04
N LEU A 321 -23.60 9.11 9.19
CA LEU A 321 -24.45 10.30 9.18
C LEU A 321 -25.36 10.35 10.42
N LEU A 322 -25.98 9.22 10.79
CA LEU A 322 -26.81 9.14 12.00
C LEU A 322 -25.99 9.49 13.26
N ALA A 323 -24.78 8.95 13.38
CA ALA A 323 -23.85 9.29 14.47
C ALA A 323 -23.43 10.77 14.51
N ARG A 324 -23.57 11.49 13.38
CA ARG A 324 -23.34 12.94 13.25
C ARG A 324 -24.62 13.77 13.41
N GLY A 325 -25.69 13.17 13.92
CA GLY A 325 -26.94 13.87 14.23
C GLY A 325 -27.84 14.15 13.04
N TRP A 326 -27.67 13.47 11.91
CA TRP A 326 -28.71 13.40 10.88
C TRP A 326 -29.84 12.49 11.36
N SER A 327 -31.09 12.91 11.23
CA SER A 327 -32.24 12.17 11.77
C SER A 327 -33.05 11.40 10.71
N GLN A 328 -33.04 11.88 9.45
CA GLN A 328 -33.88 11.35 8.37
C GLN A 328 -33.04 10.86 7.19
N VAL A 329 -32.26 9.78 7.39
CA VAL A 329 -31.39 9.20 6.36
C VAL A 329 -31.95 7.89 5.82
N LYS A 330 -32.37 7.91 4.55
CA LYS A 330 -32.77 6.72 3.78
C LYS A 330 -31.59 6.22 2.94
N VAL A 331 -31.54 4.92 2.69
CA VAL A 331 -30.65 4.31 1.70
C VAL A 331 -31.53 3.63 0.64
N GLU A 332 -31.23 3.84 -0.64
CA GLU A 332 -31.95 3.17 -1.73
C GLU A 332 -31.05 2.88 -2.94
N ALA A 333 -31.37 1.78 -3.63
CA ALA A 333 -30.80 1.46 -4.93
C ALA A 333 -31.43 2.34 -6.01
N PHE A 334 -30.63 2.79 -6.98
CA PHE A 334 -31.16 3.52 -8.13
C PHE A 334 -31.67 2.57 -9.21
N GLU A 335 -32.99 2.38 -9.25
CA GLU A 335 -33.72 1.56 -10.23
C GLU A 335 -34.45 2.41 -11.28
N GLN A 336 -33.81 3.48 -11.77
CA GLN A 336 -34.33 4.44 -12.75
C GLN A 336 -35.50 5.33 -12.28
N GLN A 337 -36.13 5.02 -11.14
CA GLN A 337 -37.13 5.89 -10.53
C GLN A 337 -36.47 7.09 -9.83
N ALA A 338 -37.07 8.26 -9.96
CA ALA A 338 -36.57 9.47 -9.31
C ALA A 338 -36.62 9.35 -7.77
N PRO A 339 -35.47 9.42 -7.09
CA PRO A 339 -35.41 9.34 -5.64
C PRO A 339 -36.12 10.54 -4.97
N THR A 340 -36.51 10.39 -3.71
CA THR A 340 -37.12 11.47 -2.90
C THR A 340 -36.13 12.00 -1.88
N GLY A 341 -36.31 13.24 -1.44
CA GLY A 341 -35.48 13.89 -0.43
C GLY A 341 -35.11 15.31 -0.85
N GLN A 342 -34.67 16.11 0.11
CA GLN A 342 -34.15 17.47 -0.15
C GLN A 342 -32.68 17.43 -0.57
N ALA A 343 -31.96 16.38 -0.19
CA ALA A 343 -30.55 16.16 -0.49
C ALA A 343 -30.28 14.68 -0.79
N LEU A 344 -29.42 14.44 -1.77
CA LEU A 344 -29.00 13.11 -2.19
C LEU A 344 -27.48 12.95 -2.11
N PHE A 345 -27.02 11.91 -1.41
CA PHE A 345 -25.63 11.47 -1.45
C PHE A 345 -25.49 10.33 -2.45
N TYR A 346 -24.63 10.52 -3.45
CA TYR A 346 -24.49 9.61 -4.56
C TYR A 346 -23.33 8.63 -4.40
N LEU A 347 -23.60 7.36 -4.68
CA LEU A 347 -22.62 6.28 -4.75
C LEU A 347 -22.74 5.58 -6.11
N GLY A 348 -21.77 5.79 -6.99
CA GLY A 348 -21.77 5.11 -8.29
C GLY A 348 -20.77 5.66 -9.29
N LYS A 349 -20.99 5.32 -10.57
CA LYS A 349 -20.21 5.76 -11.72
C LYS A 349 -20.93 6.88 -12.47
N ALA A 350 -20.17 7.71 -13.17
CA ALA A 350 -20.70 8.93 -13.77
C ALA A 350 -21.91 8.69 -14.68
N SER A 351 -21.93 7.62 -15.48
CA SER A 351 -23.06 7.30 -16.36
C SER A 351 -24.38 7.06 -15.62
N ALA A 352 -24.34 6.49 -14.41
CA ALA A 352 -25.52 6.34 -13.57
C ALA A 352 -25.91 7.65 -12.88
N PHE A 353 -24.95 8.54 -12.62
CA PHE A 353 -25.24 9.89 -12.13
C PHE A 353 -26.02 10.72 -13.16
N ASN A 354 -25.65 10.64 -14.45
CA ASN A 354 -26.41 11.31 -15.51
C ASN A 354 -27.87 10.79 -15.58
N ARG A 355 -28.07 9.47 -15.56
CA ARG A 355 -29.42 8.87 -15.52
C ARG A 355 -30.21 9.30 -14.29
N LEU A 356 -29.55 9.45 -13.13
CA LEU A 356 -30.18 9.97 -11.92
C LEU A 356 -30.66 11.42 -12.11
N THR A 357 -29.82 12.29 -12.69
CA THR A 357 -30.22 13.69 -12.96
C THR A 357 -31.35 13.79 -13.98
N GLU A 358 -31.35 12.95 -15.02
CA GLU A 358 -32.44 12.85 -16.00
C GLU A 358 -33.75 12.41 -15.35
N ALA A 359 -33.74 11.36 -14.52
CA ALA A 359 -34.93 10.88 -13.82
C ALA A 359 -35.50 11.95 -12.86
N LEU A 360 -34.64 12.65 -12.12
CA LEU A 360 -35.04 13.76 -11.26
C LEU A 360 -35.66 14.92 -12.06
N GLN A 361 -35.08 15.25 -13.21
CA GLN A 361 -35.58 16.30 -14.09
C GLN A 361 -36.97 15.95 -14.64
N GLN A 362 -37.17 14.72 -15.11
CA GLN A 362 -38.46 14.22 -15.58
C GLN A 362 -39.53 14.25 -14.49
N ALA A 363 -39.14 13.99 -13.24
CA ALA A 363 -40.01 14.08 -12.08
C ALA A 363 -40.22 15.53 -11.58
N GLY A 364 -39.60 16.54 -12.19
CA GLY A 364 -39.68 17.94 -11.77
C GLY A 364 -39.05 18.22 -10.40
N ARG A 365 -38.06 17.41 -9.97
CA ARG A 365 -37.42 17.52 -8.66
C ARG A 365 -35.98 18.02 -8.79
N THR A 366 -35.57 18.93 -7.91
CA THR A 366 -34.23 19.54 -7.91
C THR A 366 -33.54 19.48 -6.53
N PRO A 367 -33.34 18.29 -5.93
CA PRO A 367 -32.65 18.17 -4.66
C PRO A 367 -31.18 18.63 -4.76
N TYR A 368 -30.56 18.92 -3.62
CA TYR A 368 -29.11 19.06 -3.56
C TYR A 368 -28.45 17.72 -3.87
N LEU A 369 -27.40 17.72 -4.68
CA LEU A 369 -26.65 16.52 -5.06
C LEU A 369 -25.24 16.58 -4.46
N PHE A 370 -24.85 15.54 -3.75
CA PHE A 370 -23.54 15.38 -3.13
C PHE A 370 -22.85 14.15 -3.71
N ALA A 371 -21.65 14.32 -4.25
CA ALA A 371 -20.86 13.22 -4.81
C ALA A 371 -19.36 13.48 -4.67
N ALA A 372 -18.52 12.44 -4.69
CA ALA A 372 -17.10 12.66 -4.91
C ALA A 372 -16.84 13.04 -6.37
N SER A 373 -15.93 13.98 -6.60
CA SER A 373 -15.58 14.44 -7.95
C SER A 373 -15.19 13.29 -8.90
N SER A 374 -14.44 12.31 -8.39
CA SER A 374 -14.02 11.12 -9.14
C SER A 374 -15.18 10.24 -9.64
N GLN A 375 -16.36 10.32 -9.00
CA GLN A 375 -17.52 9.52 -9.37
C GLN A 375 -18.28 10.11 -10.56
N VAL A 376 -18.22 11.42 -10.77
CA VAL A 376 -19.17 12.12 -11.66
C VAL A 376 -18.50 13.00 -12.73
N ALA A 377 -17.18 13.22 -12.64
CA ALA A 377 -16.46 14.21 -13.45
C ALA A 377 -16.72 14.14 -14.96
N SER A 378 -16.83 12.94 -15.55
CA SER A 378 -17.01 12.78 -17.01
C SER A 378 -18.38 13.18 -17.52
N GLU A 379 -19.39 13.27 -16.66
CA GLU A 379 -20.79 13.54 -17.05
C GLU A 379 -21.31 14.88 -16.50
N LEU A 380 -20.48 15.66 -15.80
CA LEU A 380 -20.90 16.94 -15.22
C LEU A 380 -21.41 17.94 -16.27
N LEU A 381 -20.91 17.86 -17.51
CA LEU A 381 -21.36 18.70 -18.63
C LEU A 381 -22.81 18.44 -19.04
N LEU A 382 -23.35 17.25 -18.73
CA LEU A 382 -24.72 16.85 -19.08
C LEU A 382 -25.73 17.22 -18.01
N VAL A 383 -25.28 17.64 -16.82
CA VAL A 383 -26.16 17.98 -15.71
C VAL A 383 -27.03 19.20 -16.07
N PRO A 384 -28.37 19.11 -15.92
CA PRO A 384 -29.27 20.20 -16.33
C PRO A 384 -29.04 21.50 -15.55
N GLN A 385 -29.32 22.64 -16.20
CA GLN A 385 -29.16 23.98 -15.61
C GLN A 385 -29.95 24.18 -14.29
N ALA A 386 -31.03 23.43 -14.09
CA ALA A 386 -31.82 23.45 -12.87
C ALA A 386 -31.00 23.08 -11.60
N TRP A 387 -29.84 22.45 -11.77
CA TRP A 387 -28.90 22.12 -10.69
C TRP A 387 -27.73 23.10 -10.53
N SER A 388 -27.77 24.25 -11.21
CA SER A 388 -26.78 25.32 -11.02
C SER A 388 -26.68 25.69 -9.53
N ARG A 389 -25.47 25.60 -8.95
CA ARG A 389 -25.15 25.78 -7.53
C ARG A 389 -25.89 24.83 -6.57
N ARG A 390 -26.37 23.69 -7.06
CA ARG A 390 -27.02 22.63 -6.27
C ARG A 390 -26.31 21.28 -6.36
N VAL A 391 -25.23 21.17 -7.13
CA VAL A 391 -24.28 20.05 -7.08
C VAL A 391 -23.09 20.45 -6.24
N PHE A 392 -22.74 19.62 -5.27
CA PHE A 392 -21.59 19.78 -4.39
C PHE A 392 -20.69 18.55 -4.50
N LEU A 393 -19.42 18.81 -4.80
CA LEU A 393 -18.42 17.80 -5.10
C LEU A 393 -17.33 17.80 -4.04
N ALA A 394 -16.99 16.61 -3.57
CA ALA A 394 -15.80 16.42 -2.75
C ALA A 394 -14.57 16.35 -3.65
N TYR A 395 -13.57 17.20 -3.35
CA TYR A 395 -12.25 17.17 -3.97
C TYR A 395 -11.20 16.86 -2.90
N PRO A 396 -10.39 15.79 -3.05
CA PRO A 396 -9.36 15.48 -2.07
C PRO A 396 -8.25 16.54 -1.99
N PHE A 397 -8.07 17.28 -3.08
CA PHE A 397 -7.23 18.46 -3.20
C PHE A 397 -7.73 19.32 -4.37
N ILE A 398 -7.35 20.59 -4.40
CA ILE A 398 -7.64 21.55 -5.46
C ILE A 398 -6.36 22.34 -5.84
N PRO A 399 -6.34 23.05 -6.99
CA PRO A 399 -5.13 23.75 -7.43
C PRO A 399 -4.56 24.79 -6.45
N SER A 400 -5.38 25.31 -5.52
CA SER A 400 -4.89 26.24 -4.49
C SER A 400 -4.03 25.55 -3.42
N ASP A 401 -4.07 24.23 -3.30
CA ASP A 401 -3.18 23.48 -2.40
C ASP A 401 -1.77 23.35 -2.97
N TRP A 402 -1.60 23.64 -4.26
CA TRP A 402 -0.32 23.46 -4.94
C TRP A 402 0.65 24.56 -4.56
N THR A 403 1.76 24.17 -3.93
CA THR A 403 2.87 25.08 -3.70
C THR A 403 3.51 25.49 -5.03
N ALA A 404 4.30 26.57 -5.04
CA ALA A 404 5.05 26.97 -6.23
C ALA A 404 5.92 25.81 -6.75
N GLN A 405 6.65 25.14 -5.85
CA GLN A 405 7.49 23.99 -6.16
C GLN A 405 6.69 22.79 -6.67
N GLY A 406 5.56 22.45 -6.05
CA GLY A 406 4.71 21.33 -6.49
C GLY A 406 4.15 21.56 -7.89
N ARG A 407 3.65 22.76 -8.16
CA ARG A 407 3.15 23.15 -9.49
C ARG A 407 4.24 23.11 -10.55
N GLU A 408 5.44 23.61 -10.25
CA GLU A 408 6.58 23.53 -11.16
C GLU A 408 6.97 22.08 -11.44
N ALA A 409 7.04 21.25 -10.40
CA ALA A 409 7.39 19.84 -10.51
C ALA A 409 6.39 19.05 -11.36
N LEU A 410 5.07 19.27 -11.15
CA LEU A 410 4.01 18.65 -11.95
C LEU A 410 4.03 19.15 -13.40
N THR A 411 4.32 20.43 -13.63
CA THR A 411 4.45 21.01 -14.97
C THR A 411 5.64 20.39 -15.72
N ALA A 412 6.78 20.26 -15.05
CA ALA A 412 7.98 19.67 -15.62
C ALA A 412 7.77 18.17 -15.95
N LEU A 413 7.10 17.42 -15.08
CA LEU A 413 6.70 16.04 -15.37
C LEU A 413 5.82 15.97 -16.62
N ARG A 414 4.80 16.83 -16.71
CA ARG A 414 3.90 16.87 -17.86
C ARG A 414 4.64 17.13 -19.16
N GLN A 415 5.57 18.08 -19.15
CA GLN A 415 6.40 18.39 -20.31
C GLN A 415 7.28 17.21 -20.73
N ARG A 416 7.96 16.54 -19.80
CA ARG A 416 8.83 15.39 -20.11
C ARG A 416 8.06 14.20 -20.66
N GLN A 417 6.86 13.96 -20.15
CA GLN A 417 6.04 12.79 -20.50
C GLN A 417 5.00 13.07 -21.59
N GLY A 418 4.90 14.32 -22.08
CA GLY A 418 3.87 14.71 -23.05
C GLY A 418 2.45 14.63 -22.50
N LEU A 419 2.27 14.80 -21.18
CA LEU A 419 0.97 14.82 -20.53
C LEU A 419 0.39 16.24 -20.53
N ASP A 420 -0.93 16.34 -20.56
CA ASP A 420 -1.66 17.59 -20.37
C ASP A 420 -2.32 17.64 -18.97
N GLY A 421 -3.25 18.57 -18.77
CA GLY A 421 -3.98 18.73 -17.50
C GLY A 421 -5.07 17.69 -17.25
N ARG A 422 -5.41 16.85 -18.23
CA ARG A 422 -6.44 15.81 -18.08
C ARG A 422 -5.97 14.77 -17.08
N GLN A 423 -6.93 14.18 -16.38
CA GLN A 423 -6.65 13.19 -15.33
C GLN A 423 -5.68 13.68 -14.24
N GLY A 424 -5.73 14.98 -13.92
CA GLY A 424 -4.89 15.57 -12.88
C GLY A 424 -4.97 14.83 -11.55
N LEU A 425 -6.13 14.24 -11.20
CA LEU A 425 -6.28 13.41 -10.01
C LEU A 425 -5.38 12.17 -10.04
N LEU A 426 -5.32 11.44 -11.16
CA LEU A 426 -4.45 10.28 -11.32
C LEU A 426 -2.97 10.66 -11.32
N GLN A 427 -2.64 11.79 -11.96
CA GLN A 427 -1.26 12.29 -11.97
C GLN A 427 -0.77 12.61 -10.55
N VAL A 428 -1.56 13.37 -9.79
CA VAL A 428 -1.22 13.75 -8.41
C VAL A 428 -1.24 12.55 -7.47
N SER A 429 -2.23 11.66 -7.55
CA SER A 429 -2.29 10.48 -6.69
C SER A 429 -1.07 9.57 -6.87
N THR A 430 -0.65 9.36 -8.12
CA THR A 430 0.51 8.53 -8.47
C THR A 430 1.82 9.21 -8.04
N TRP A 431 1.91 10.53 -8.19
CA TRP A 431 3.03 11.32 -7.65
C TRP A 431 3.15 11.19 -6.13
N CYS A 432 2.04 11.33 -5.42
CA CYS A 432 1.98 11.18 -3.96
C CYS A 432 2.38 9.75 -3.54
N ALA A 433 1.92 8.72 -4.25
CA ALA A 433 2.32 7.34 -3.99
C ALA A 433 3.84 7.14 -4.08
N MET A 434 4.47 7.67 -5.14
CA MET A 434 5.92 7.60 -5.31
C MET A 434 6.70 8.40 -4.25
N GLN A 435 6.23 9.60 -3.89
CA GLN A 435 6.82 10.39 -2.81
C GLN A 435 6.75 9.66 -1.46
N LEU A 436 5.59 9.07 -1.12
CA LEU A 436 5.43 8.33 0.13
C LEU A 436 6.32 7.09 0.17
N LEU A 437 6.40 6.34 -0.93
CA LEU A 437 7.31 5.20 -1.07
C LEU A 437 8.77 5.62 -0.88
N GLU A 438 9.19 6.70 -1.55
CA GLU A 438 10.55 7.24 -1.48
C GLU A 438 10.91 7.64 -0.04
N GLU A 439 10.05 8.41 0.62
CA GLU A 439 10.26 8.86 1.99
C GLU A 439 10.26 7.69 2.99
N ALA A 440 9.37 6.72 2.84
CA ALA A 440 9.34 5.54 3.69
C ALA A 440 10.59 4.65 3.50
N LEU A 441 11.07 4.46 2.28
CA LEU A 441 12.30 3.71 2.00
C LEU A 441 13.55 4.45 2.52
N LYS A 442 13.59 5.77 2.41
CA LYS A 442 14.66 6.58 3.03
C LYS A 442 14.70 6.35 4.54
N ARG A 443 13.54 6.39 5.21
CA ARG A 443 13.41 6.13 6.66
C ARG A 443 13.72 4.68 7.05
N ALA A 444 13.34 3.70 6.24
CA ALA A 444 13.62 2.29 6.48
C ALA A 444 15.12 1.96 6.45
N GLY A 445 15.92 2.77 5.77
CA GLY A 445 17.39 2.65 5.74
C GLY A 445 17.91 1.62 4.73
N ARG A 446 19.23 1.39 4.76
CA ARG A 446 19.92 0.43 3.87
C ARG A 446 19.44 -1.00 4.04
N ASP A 447 19.02 -1.37 5.24
CA ASP A 447 18.56 -2.71 5.61
C ASP A 447 17.02 -2.81 5.55
N ALA A 448 16.41 -2.15 4.55
CA ALA A 448 14.98 -2.16 4.32
C ALA A 448 14.45 -3.61 4.16
N SER A 449 13.19 -3.79 4.55
CA SER A 449 12.39 -5.00 4.34
C SER A 449 10.95 -4.54 4.10
N ARG A 450 10.06 -5.41 3.63
CA ARG A 450 8.63 -5.12 3.47
C ARG A 450 8.02 -4.72 4.81
N GLU A 451 8.41 -5.38 5.90
CA GLU A 451 7.95 -5.00 7.24
C GLU A 451 8.46 -3.63 7.67
N LYS A 452 9.74 -3.31 7.43
CA LYS A 452 10.28 -1.98 7.72
C LYS A 452 9.66 -0.90 6.85
N LEU A 453 9.32 -1.20 5.59
CA LEU A 453 8.58 -0.29 4.72
C LEU A 453 7.19 -0.02 5.30
N THR A 454 6.44 -1.06 5.69
CA THR A 454 5.12 -0.91 6.33
C THR A 454 5.21 -0.08 7.62
N GLN A 455 6.19 -0.35 8.48
CA GLN A 455 6.42 0.43 9.71
C GLN A 455 6.79 1.89 9.41
N ALA A 456 7.66 2.12 8.42
CA ALA A 456 8.05 3.47 8.01
C ALA A 456 6.86 4.25 7.43
N LEU A 457 6.01 3.59 6.63
CA LEU A 457 4.77 4.16 6.10
C LEU A 457 3.82 4.51 7.25
N GLU A 458 3.59 3.63 8.21
CA GLU A 458 2.75 3.89 9.40
C GLU A 458 3.25 5.07 10.25
N GLY A 459 4.56 5.31 10.26
CA GLY A 459 5.19 6.45 10.94
C GLY A 459 5.29 7.73 10.11
N LEU A 460 4.71 7.78 8.90
CA LEU A 460 4.65 9.01 8.12
C LEU A 460 3.56 9.93 8.68
N HIS A 461 3.96 11.13 9.08
CA HIS A 461 3.07 12.21 9.50
C HIS A 461 3.49 13.49 8.77
N ASP A 462 2.51 14.35 8.47
CA ASP A 462 2.70 15.67 7.87
C ASP A 462 3.63 15.71 6.63
N VAL A 463 3.49 14.72 5.75
CA VAL A 463 4.27 14.63 4.52
C VAL A 463 3.73 15.63 3.50
N HIS A 464 4.49 16.70 3.27
CA HIS A 464 4.17 17.73 2.30
C HIS A 464 4.67 17.34 0.90
N THR A 465 3.73 16.97 0.02
CA THR A 465 4.02 16.66 -1.40
C THR A 465 4.10 17.91 -2.28
N GLY A 466 3.55 19.03 -1.79
CA GLY A 466 3.37 20.27 -2.54
C GLY A 466 2.18 20.26 -3.50
N LEU A 467 1.41 19.17 -3.58
CA LEU A 467 0.29 19.00 -4.52
C LEU A 467 -1.04 18.65 -3.84
N THR A 468 -1.01 18.39 -2.55
CA THR A 468 -2.15 18.01 -1.72
C THR A 468 -2.00 18.65 -0.34
N PRO A 469 -3.07 18.68 0.48
CA PRO A 469 -2.91 18.77 1.94
C PRO A 469 -1.90 17.73 2.45
N ALA A 470 -1.33 17.98 3.63
CA ALA A 470 -0.29 17.14 4.20
C ALA A 470 -0.78 15.69 4.38
N LEU A 471 0.00 14.73 3.88
CA LEU A 471 -0.32 13.32 3.94
C LEU A 471 0.19 12.71 5.24
N GLY A 472 -0.56 11.77 5.81
CA GLY A 472 -0.08 11.03 6.97
C GLY A 472 -0.83 9.73 7.14
N PHE A 473 -0.12 8.73 7.66
CA PHE A 473 -0.66 7.46 8.08
C PHE A 473 -0.56 7.34 9.61
N GLY A 474 -0.97 6.18 10.11
CA GLY A 474 -0.84 5.79 11.50
C GLY A 474 -1.11 4.30 11.66
N PRO A 475 -0.87 3.72 12.84
CA PRO A 475 -1.28 2.34 13.11
C PRO A 475 -2.77 2.15 12.81
N GLY A 476 -3.10 1.29 11.85
CA GLY A 476 -4.49 1.06 11.40
C GLY A 476 -5.08 2.14 10.49
N ARG A 477 -4.42 3.29 10.30
CA ARG A 477 -4.84 4.34 9.36
C ARG A 477 -4.11 4.16 8.02
N ARG A 478 -4.85 3.69 7.01
CA ARG A 478 -4.35 3.31 5.69
C ARG A 478 -4.63 4.32 4.57
N GLN A 479 -5.24 5.45 4.92
CA GLN A 479 -5.51 6.56 4.01
C GLN A 479 -4.74 7.82 4.46
N GLY A 480 -3.94 8.35 3.53
CA GLY A 480 -3.04 9.49 3.73
C GLY A 480 -3.77 10.79 4.00
N LEU A 481 -4.96 10.92 3.40
CA LEU A 481 -5.94 11.96 3.65
C LEU A 481 -7.22 11.34 4.23
N ASN A 482 -8.02 12.14 4.91
CA ASN A 482 -9.26 11.70 5.57
C ASN A 482 -10.37 12.76 5.47
N GLY A 483 -10.35 13.56 4.41
CA GLY A 483 -11.27 14.67 4.23
C GLY A 483 -11.28 15.18 2.80
N ALA A 484 -12.00 16.27 2.56
CA ALA A 484 -12.07 16.89 1.24
C ALA A 484 -12.36 18.40 1.33
N HIS A 485 -12.03 19.10 0.24
CA HIS A 485 -12.63 20.39 -0.09
C HIS A 485 -14.05 20.17 -0.62
N VAL A 486 -14.90 21.18 -0.47
CA VAL A 486 -16.24 21.20 -1.09
C VAL A 486 -16.27 22.23 -2.21
N VAL A 487 -16.67 21.78 -3.38
CA VAL A 487 -16.78 22.60 -4.60
C VAL A 487 -18.21 22.53 -5.11
N THR A 488 -18.85 23.68 -5.32
CA THR A 488 -20.14 23.73 -6.01
C THR A 488 -19.96 24.00 -7.50
N VAL A 489 -20.92 23.53 -8.30
CA VAL A 489 -20.88 23.66 -9.76
C VAL A 489 -22.02 24.58 -10.22
N GLU A 490 -21.68 25.64 -10.94
CA GLU A 490 -22.62 26.51 -11.64
C GLU A 490 -22.81 26.02 -13.08
N MET A 491 -24.01 26.25 -13.64
CA MET A 491 -24.41 25.90 -15.01
C MET A 491 -25.12 27.12 -15.66
N PRO A 492 -25.09 27.32 -17.00
CA PRO A 492 -24.59 26.41 -18.04
C PRO A 492 -23.05 26.33 -18.13
N GLY A 493 -22.54 25.12 -18.40
CA GLY A 493 -21.13 24.75 -18.37
C GLY A 493 -20.62 24.61 -16.94
N PRO A 494 -19.88 23.56 -16.53
CA PRO A 494 -19.50 23.44 -15.14
C PRO A 494 -18.41 24.46 -14.81
N VAL A 495 -18.80 25.57 -14.20
CA VAL A 495 -17.89 26.51 -13.53
C VAL A 495 -17.80 26.08 -12.06
N PHE A 496 -16.57 25.85 -11.60
CA PHE A 496 -16.29 25.29 -10.28
C PHE A 496 -15.98 26.39 -9.27
N TYR A 497 -16.72 26.42 -8.17
CA TYR A 497 -16.50 27.35 -7.06
C TYR A 497 -16.17 26.60 -5.77
N PRO A 498 -14.94 26.70 -5.24
CA PRO A 498 -14.63 26.22 -3.90
C PRO A 498 -15.48 26.97 -2.88
N VAL A 499 -16.24 26.23 -2.08
CA VAL A 499 -17.14 26.77 -1.04
C VAL A 499 -16.73 26.33 0.37
N ALA A 500 -15.90 25.29 0.50
CA ALA A 500 -15.21 24.96 1.74
C ALA A 500 -13.77 24.51 1.47
N ALA A 501 -12.84 24.99 2.29
CA ALA A 501 -11.48 24.50 2.33
C ALA A 501 -11.42 23.04 2.83
N TYR A 502 -10.28 22.38 2.65
CA TYR A 502 -10.06 21.02 3.14
C TYR A 502 -10.33 20.96 4.64
N GLN A 503 -11.16 20.01 5.04
CA GLN A 503 -11.35 19.65 6.43
C GLN A 503 -11.22 18.16 6.60
N SER A 504 -10.36 17.74 7.53
CA SER A 504 -10.26 16.35 7.96
C SER A 504 -11.54 15.94 8.68
N VAL A 505 -12.10 14.80 8.30
CA VAL A 505 -13.21 14.21 9.04
C VAL A 505 -12.69 13.71 10.37
N LEU A 506 -13.22 14.27 11.46
CA LEU A 506 -12.90 13.81 12.80
C LEU A 506 -13.53 12.42 13.02
N GLU A 507 -12.75 11.47 13.51
CA GLU A 507 -13.29 10.21 13.99
C GLU A 507 -14.15 10.49 15.22
N THR A 508 -15.45 10.25 15.09
CA THR A 508 -16.34 10.13 16.24
C THR A 508 -15.88 8.91 17.00
N ARG A 509 -15.15 9.10 18.11
CA ARG A 509 -14.85 8.02 19.04
C ARG A 509 -16.17 7.38 19.45
N SER A 510 -16.36 6.11 19.15
CA SER A 510 -17.39 5.34 19.85
C SER A 510 -17.06 5.44 21.34
N PRO A 511 -18.05 5.77 22.21
CA PRO A 511 -17.85 5.83 23.65
C PRO A 511 -17.37 4.50 24.23
#